data_AF-A0AA41WUZ1-F1
#
_entry.id   AF-A0AA41WUZ1-F1
#
_cell.length_a   1.000
_cell.length_b   1.000
_cell.length_c   1.000
_cell.angle_alpha   90.00
_cell.angle_beta   90.00
_cell.angle_gamma   90.00
#
_symmetry.space_group_name_H-M   'P 1'
#
loop_
_entity.id
_entity.type
_entity.pdbx_description
1 polymer ?
#
loop_
_entity_poly.entity_id
_entity_poly.type
_entity_poly.pdbx_seq_one_letter_code
_entity_poly.pdbx_strand_id
1 'polypeptide(L)'
;MQNLHPAFQAALAVHASSVRYTERKQGSGGVYTYRGKNKDEVLLTALDRKHAIDPYRDPAIDMQYWDGDEYVVELKYYGLD
;
A
#
# COMPACT_ATOMS: atom_id res chain seq x y z
N MET A 1 21.30 29.61 1.79
CA MET A 1 21.09 28.16 2.00
C MET A 1 20.13 28.02 3.17
N GLN A 2 18.85 27.77 2.91
CA GLN A 2 17.80 27.70 3.94
C GLN A 2 17.96 26.42 4.77
N ASN A 3 18.38 26.58 6.03
CA ASN A 3 18.38 25.51 7.02
C ASN A 3 16.92 25.16 7.37
N LEU A 4 16.41 24.09 6.79
CA LEU A 4 15.13 23.49 7.17
C LEU A 4 15.18 23.04 8.64
N HIS A 5 14.16 23.40 9.41
CA HIS A 5 14.07 23.17 10.85
C HIS A 5 13.90 21.65 11.14
N PRO A 6 14.69 21.05 12.06
CA PRO A 6 14.69 19.60 12.31
C PRO A 6 13.35 19.04 12.81
N ALA A 7 12.45 19.90 13.33
CA ALA A 7 11.11 19.51 13.73
C ALA A 7 10.25 18.99 12.56
N PHE A 8 10.48 19.46 11.33
CA PHE A 8 9.77 18.95 10.15
C PHE A 8 10.23 17.55 9.74
N GLN A 9 11.47 17.15 10.06
CA GLN A 9 11.95 15.80 9.77
C GLN A 9 11.29 14.75 10.69
N ALA A 10 10.99 15.10 11.94
CA ALA A 10 10.33 14.20 12.88
C ALA A 10 8.84 13.95 12.57
N ALA A 11 8.13 14.97 12.09
CA ALA A 11 6.72 14.84 11.70
C ALA A 11 6.51 13.94 10.45
N LEU A 12 7.49 13.91 9.55
CA LEU A 12 7.53 13.01 8.39
C LEU A 12 7.93 11.57 8.78
N ALA A 13 8.72 11.39 9.83
CA ALA A 13 9.13 10.06 10.31
C ALA A 13 8.05 9.34 11.15
N VAL A 14 7.16 10.08 11.81
CA VAL A 14 6.03 9.51 12.57
C VAL A 14 4.90 8.99 11.66
N HIS A 15 4.88 9.41 10.39
CA HIS A 15 4.00 8.87 9.35
C HIS A 15 4.70 7.79 8.49
N ALA A 16 5.70 7.10 9.04
CA ALA A 16 6.05 5.78 8.51
C ALA A 16 4.83 4.89 8.72
N SER A 17 3.97 4.85 7.71
CA SER A 17 2.70 4.13 7.68
C SER A 17 2.93 2.78 8.32
N SER A 18 2.24 2.48 9.42
CA SER A 18 2.34 1.19 10.12
C SER A 18 1.95 0.01 9.21
N VAL A 19 1.46 0.34 8.01
CA VAL A 19 1.16 -0.53 6.89
C VAL A 19 2.45 -1.04 6.23
N ARG A 20 2.74 -2.32 6.45
CA ARG A 20 3.73 -3.07 5.69
C ARG A 20 3.11 -3.50 4.37
N TYR A 21 3.88 -3.43 3.29
CA TYR A 21 3.44 -4.00 2.01
C TYR A 21 4.45 -5.03 1.51
N THR A 22 3.96 -5.98 0.72
CA THR A 22 4.79 -6.99 0.05
C THR A 22 4.26 -7.15 -1.37
N GLU A 23 5.14 -7.06 -2.36
CA GLU A 23 4.79 -7.29 -3.76
C GLU A 23 5.15 -8.74 -4.14
N ARG A 24 4.20 -9.45 -4.73
CA ARG A 24 4.39 -10.75 -5.37
C ARG A 24 4.09 -10.60 -6.86
N LYS A 25 5.13 -10.57 -7.69
CA LYS A 25 4.96 -10.59 -9.15
C LYS A 25 4.49 -11.96 -9.60
N GLN A 26 3.52 -11.99 -10.52
CA GLN A 26 2.98 -13.23 -11.06
C GLN A 26 2.75 -13.06 -12.57
N GLY A 27 3.72 -13.53 -13.36
CA GLY A 27 3.71 -13.37 -14.82
C GLY A 27 3.76 -11.90 -15.24
N SER A 28 2.89 -11.50 -16.18
CA SER A 28 2.74 -10.11 -16.62
C SER A 28 2.07 -9.21 -15.55
N GLY A 29 1.41 -9.81 -14.55
CA GLY A 29 0.75 -9.12 -13.43
C GLY A 29 1.46 -9.30 -12.08
N GLY A 30 0.75 -8.98 -11.00
CA GLY A 30 1.24 -9.14 -9.64
C GLY A 30 0.20 -8.84 -8.58
N VAL A 31 0.56 -9.08 -7.33
CA VAL A 31 -0.27 -8.86 -6.14
C VAL A 31 0.51 -8.06 -5.11
N TYR A 32 -0.06 -6.96 -4.64
CA TYR A 32 0.41 -6.22 -3.49
C TYR A 32 -0.38 -6.62 -2.26
N THR A 33 0.27 -7.19 -1.27
CA THR A 33 -0.32 -7.50 0.03
C THR A 33 0.05 -6.39 1.01
N TYR A 34 -0.94 -5.63 1.46
CA TYR A 34 -0.84 -4.61 2.50
C TYR A 34 -1.29 -5.20 3.83
N ARG A 35 -0.56 -4.94 4.91
CA ARG A 35 -0.93 -5.40 6.26
C ARG A 35 -0.57 -4.37 7.31
N GLY A 36 -1.43 -4.18 8.30
CA GLY A 36 -1.16 -3.28 9.41
C GLY A 36 -2.28 -3.28 10.45
N LYS A 37 -2.00 -2.74 11.64
CA LYS A 37 -2.95 -2.72 12.77
C LYS A 37 -4.20 -1.85 12.51
N ASN A 38 -4.07 -0.82 11.67
CA ASN A 38 -5.14 0.12 11.38
C ASN A 38 -5.80 -0.19 10.04
N LYS A 39 -7.03 -0.69 10.08
CA LYS A 39 -7.83 -1.04 8.90
C LYS A 39 -7.92 0.12 7.89
N ASP A 40 -8.28 1.30 8.38
CA ASP A 40 -8.49 2.47 7.51
C ASP A 40 -7.19 2.91 6.81
N GLU A 41 -6.05 2.90 7.50
CA GLU A 41 -4.76 3.20 6.88
C GLU A 41 -4.37 2.16 5.82
N VAL A 42 -4.56 0.87 6.12
CA VAL A 42 -4.26 -0.22 5.17
C VAL A 42 -5.14 -0.08 3.92
N LEU A 43 -6.43 0.19 4.10
CA LEU A 43 -7.37 0.35 3.00
C LEU A 43 -7.08 1.59 2.16
N LEU A 44 -6.82 2.73 2.81
CA LEU A 44 -6.44 3.97 2.12
C LEU A 44 -5.15 3.78 1.31
N THR A 45 -4.15 3.11 1.88
CA THR A 45 -2.87 2.83 1.19
C THR A 45 -3.08 1.89 0.00
N ALA A 46 -3.92 0.86 0.14
CA ALA A 46 -4.25 -0.05 -0.94
C ALA A 46 -5.04 0.65 -2.07
N LEU A 47 -5.98 1.52 -1.72
CA LEU A 47 -6.74 2.33 -2.69
C LEU A 47 -5.84 3.35 -3.40
N ASP A 48 -4.99 4.07 -2.68
CA ASP A 48 -4.01 5.00 -3.25
C ASP A 48 -3.11 4.28 -4.26
N ARG A 49 -2.60 3.09 -3.90
CA ARG A 49 -1.83 2.29 -4.87
C ARG A 49 -2.68 1.86 -6.05
N LYS A 50 -3.91 1.40 -5.85
CA LYS A 50 -4.82 1.04 -6.94
C LYS A 50 -4.97 2.19 -7.95
N HIS A 51 -5.10 3.42 -7.45
CA HIS A 51 -5.18 4.63 -8.28
C HIS A 51 -3.84 4.99 -8.95
N ALA A 52 -2.71 4.66 -8.33
CA ALA A 52 -1.37 4.87 -8.88
C ALA A 52 -0.96 3.84 -9.94
N ILE A 53 -1.56 2.64 -9.92
CA ILE A 53 -1.35 1.62 -10.95
C ILE A 53 -2.09 2.05 -12.22
N ASP A 54 -1.45 1.82 -13.36
CA ASP A 54 -2.04 2.10 -14.67
C ASP A 54 -3.43 1.44 -14.80
N PRO A 55 -4.48 2.18 -15.18
CA PRO A 55 -5.85 1.65 -15.21
C PRO A 55 -6.03 0.51 -16.22
N TYR A 56 -5.19 0.41 -17.26
CA TYR A 56 -5.25 -0.68 -18.22
C TYR A 56 -4.77 -2.02 -17.61
N ARG A 57 -4.03 -1.98 -16.49
CA ARG A 57 -3.63 -3.17 -15.73
C ARG A 57 -4.75 -3.74 -14.85
N ASP A 58 -5.97 -3.20 -14.94
CA ASP A 58 -7.15 -3.61 -14.17
C ASP A 58 -6.84 -3.89 -12.68
N PRO A 59 -6.31 -2.90 -11.93
CA PRO A 59 -5.95 -3.12 -10.54
C PRO A 59 -7.21 -3.30 -9.68
N ALA A 60 -7.31 -4.43 -8.99
CA ALA A 60 -8.49 -4.82 -8.22
C ALA A 60 -8.09 -5.33 -6.83
N ILE A 61 -8.88 -4.99 -5.81
CA ILE A 61 -8.71 -5.59 -4.49
C ILE A 61 -9.23 -7.03 -4.60
N ASP A 62 -8.32 -7.99 -4.41
CA ASP A 62 -8.59 -9.41 -4.51
C ASP A 62 -9.15 -9.96 -3.18
N MET A 63 -8.47 -9.66 -2.08
CA MET A 63 -8.86 -10.13 -0.74
C MET A 63 -8.71 -9.06 0.33
N GLN A 64 -9.55 -9.13 1.35
CA GLN A 64 -9.47 -8.30 2.54
C GLN A 64 -9.87 -9.13 3.76
N TYR A 65 -8.99 -9.24 4.74
CA TYR A 65 -9.23 -10.06 5.93
C TYR A 65 -8.44 -9.56 7.14
N TRP A 66 -8.86 -9.99 8.33
CA TRP A 66 -8.09 -9.79 9.56
C TRP A 66 -7.22 -11.00 9.82
N ASP A 67 -5.91 -10.79 9.93
CA ASP A 67 -4.90 -11.76 10.34
C ASP A 67 -4.52 -11.49 11.81
N GLY A 68 -5.31 -12.05 12.73
CA GLY A 68 -5.14 -11.79 14.17
C GLY A 68 -5.38 -10.32 14.54
N ASP A 69 -4.30 -9.59 14.77
CA ASP A 69 -4.31 -8.16 15.16
C ASP A 69 -4.01 -7.22 13.98
N GLU A 70 -3.70 -7.76 12.80
CA GLU A 70 -3.38 -6.98 11.60
C GLU A 70 -4.49 -7.13 10.55
N TYR A 71 -4.92 -6.02 9.96
CA TYR A 71 -5.79 -6.03 8.79
C TYR A 71 -4.93 -6.18 7.53
N VAL A 72 -5.32 -7.11 6.67
CA VAL A 72 -4.62 -7.46 5.44
C VAL A 72 -5.50 -7.17 4.23
N VAL A 73 -4.94 -6.50 3.22
CA VAL A 73 -5.58 -6.20 1.93
C VAL A 73 -4.67 -6.63 0.80
N GLU A 74 -5.16 -7.47 -0.09
CA GLU A 74 -4.47 -7.88 -1.31
C GLU A 74 -5.03 -7.13 -2.51
N LEU A 75 -4.16 -6.41 -3.20
CA LEU A 75 -4.43 -5.68 -4.43
C LEU A 75 -3.75 -6.41 -5.58
N LYS A 76 -4.51 -7.05 -6.46
CA LYS A 76 -3.99 -7.63 -7.69
C LYS A 76 -3.96 -6.61 -8.81
N TYR A 77 -3.03 -6.77 -9.73
CA TYR A 77 -3.00 -6.09 -11.01
C TYR A 77 -2.61 -7.09 -12.10
N TYR A 78 -3.20 -6.93 -13.27
CA TYR A 78 -2.92 -7.71 -14.46
C TYR A 78 -1.81 -7.07 -15.27
N GLY A 79 -1.14 -7.90 -16.07
CA GLY A 79 -0.22 -7.40 -17.07
C GLY A 79 -0.95 -6.99 -18.32
N LEU A 80 -0.40 -5.97 -18.97
CA LEU A 80 -0.71 -5.69 -20.37
C LEU A 80 0.13 -6.67 -21.18
N ASP A 81 -0.46 -7.82 -21.51
CA ASP A 81 0.04 -8.73 -22.54
C ASP A 81 -0.58 -8.35 -23.89
#